data_AF-A0A914MYW3-F1
#
_entry.id   AF-A0A914MYW3-F1
#
_cell.length_a   1.000
_cell.length_b   1.000
_cell.length_c   1.000
_cell.angle_alpha   90.00
_cell.angle_beta   90.00
_cell.angle_gamma   90.00
#
_symmetry.space_group_name_H-M   'P 1'
#
loop_
_entity.id
_entity.type
_entity.pdbx_description
1 polymer ?
#
loop_
_entity_poly.entity_id
_entity_poly.type
_entity_poly.pdbx_seq_one_letter_code
_entity_poly.pdbx_strand_id
1 'polypeptide(L)'
;MKRLDCKALHYQWGRKGAESTVAQLRKDTIEEDEFYAELWMGTHARGPSQVKEGEARIPLADYFKDHPDVLGQHERDGVGLQFLLKVLSVGKCLSLQLHPTREQARELHAADQTNYPDANHKPELTIALTNFEILCGFQMPDKILSNLRSHEALVELIGEKALSSFGATTDEGEKKGALKNIFTQIWTIPPEEIGTLLTKLLSDIFLKEQRSQTDELIMGLSEHFPEDIGILAPLFLNYVKLEPGQATFLGPNEPHSYLSGGE
;
A
#
# COMPACT_ATOMS: atom_id res chain seq x y z
N MET A 1 -24.46 -20.81 11.53
CA MET A 1 -23.24 -19.98 11.66
C MET A 1 -22.06 -20.92 11.94
N LYS A 2 -20.97 -20.81 11.19
CA LYS A 2 -19.74 -21.64 11.35
C LYS A 2 -18.57 -20.70 11.69
N ARG A 3 -17.73 -21.06 12.67
CA ARG A 3 -16.50 -20.31 12.99
C ARG A 3 -15.41 -20.68 11.99
N LEU A 4 -14.71 -19.68 11.45
CA LEU A 4 -13.53 -19.87 10.63
C LEU A 4 -12.26 -19.90 11.48
N ASP A 5 -11.36 -20.81 11.14
CA ASP A 5 -9.96 -20.78 11.55
C ASP A 5 -9.16 -20.14 10.41
N CYS A 6 -8.51 -19.01 10.70
CA CYS A 6 -7.97 -18.11 9.69
C CYS A 6 -6.44 -18.05 9.83
N LYS A 7 -5.75 -18.05 8.69
CA LYS A 7 -4.29 -18.06 8.67
C LYS A 7 -3.75 -16.66 8.92
N ALA A 8 -2.88 -16.51 9.91
CA ALA A 8 -2.05 -15.32 10.01
C ALA A 8 -0.74 -15.49 9.23
N LEU A 9 -0.27 -14.41 8.62
CA LEU A 9 0.98 -14.32 7.88
C LEU A 9 1.96 -13.45 8.65
N HIS A 10 3.22 -13.87 8.68
CA HIS A 10 4.26 -13.37 9.58
C HIS A 10 5.30 -12.55 8.81
N TYR A 11 4.86 -11.53 8.08
CA TYR A 11 5.77 -10.67 7.31
C TYR A 11 6.52 -9.71 8.24
N GLN A 12 7.79 -9.42 7.92
CA GLN A 12 8.67 -8.59 8.75
C GLN A 12 8.24 -7.12 8.90
N TRP A 13 7.29 -6.66 8.08
CA TRP A 13 6.68 -5.34 8.21
C TRP A 13 5.55 -5.32 9.28
N GLY A 14 5.11 -6.49 9.74
CA GLY A 14 4.05 -6.59 10.75
C GLY A 14 4.48 -6.05 12.11
N ARG A 15 3.52 -5.83 13.01
CA ARG A 15 3.84 -5.60 14.43
C ARG A 15 4.20 -6.92 15.11
N LYS A 16 4.96 -6.83 16.20
CA LYS A 16 5.40 -8.01 16.96
C LYS A 16 4.42 -8.37 18.08
N GLY A 17 4.29 -9.66 18.35
CA GLY A 17 3.69 -10.15 19.58
C GLY A 17 2.30 -9.55 19.87
N ALA A 18 2.08 -9.23 21.15
CA ALA A 18 0.80 -8.70 21.62
C ALA A 18 0.48 -7.28 21.09
N GLU A 19 1.46 -6.55 20.55
CA GLU A 19 1.24 -5.25 19.89
C GLU A 19 0.56 -5.40 18.52
N SER A 20 0.35 -6.62 18.04
CA SER A 20 -0.37 -6.84 16.79
C SER A 20 -1.84 -7.16 17.03
N THR A 21 -2.74 -6.32 16.49
CA THR A 21 -4.17 -6.65 16.40
C THR A 21 -4.38 -8.02 15.70
N VAL A 22 -3.53 -8.41 14.75
CA VAL A 22 -3.61 -9.75 14.10
C VAL A 22 -3.33 -10.87 15.11
N ALA A 23 -2.34 -10.72 15.98
CA ALA A 23 -2.04 -11.69 17.03
C ALA A 23 -3.20 -11.78 18.04
N GLN A 24 -3.69 -10.63 18.51
CA GLN A 24 -4.80 -10.52 19.46
C GLN A 24 -6.09 -11.18 18.92
N LEU A 25 -6.40 -10.98 17.63
CA LEU A 25 -7.59 -11.56 17.00
C LEU A 25 -7.51 -13.07 16.82
N ARG A 26 -6.30 -13.63 16.64
CA ARG A 26 -6.15 -15.08 16.47
C ARG A 26 -6.52 -15.84 17.74
N LYS A 27 -6.35 -15.23 18.93
CA LYS A 27 -6.66 -15.79 20.25
C LYS A 27 -5.98 -17.13 20.55
N ASP A 28 -4.86 -17.38 19.88
CA ASP A 28 -3.92 -18.47 20.19
C ASP A 28 -2.82 -17.93 21.12
N THR A 29 -1.90 -18.80 21.55
CA THR A 29 -0.66 -18.36 22.22
C THR A 29 0.09 -17.38 21.32
N ILE A 30 0.45 -16.23 21.88
CA ILE A 30 1.18 -15.17 21.19
C ILE A 30 2.67 -15.34 21.50
N GLU A 31 3.47 -15.42 20.44
CA GLU A 31 4.93 -15.41 20.54
C GLU A 31 5.40 -13.96 20.42
N GLU A 32 5.93 -13.39 21.52
CA GLU A 32 6.17 -11.94 21.60
C GLU A 32 7.19 -11.41 20.59
N ASP A 33 8.15 -12.23 20.16
CA ASP A 33 9.18 -11.83 19.20
C ASP A 33 8.79 -12.04 17.73
N GLU A 34 7.68 -12.74 17.46
CA GLU A 34 7.19 -13.07 16.13
C GLU A 34 6.41 -11.90 15.52
N PHE A 35 6.56 -11.68 14.21
CA PHE A 35 5.77 -10.67 13.50
C PHE A 35 4.40 -11.22 13.11
N TYR A 36 3.34 -10.44 13.29
CA TYR A 36 1.99 -10.79 12.88
C TYR A 36 1.45 -9.68 11.98
N ALA A 37 1.42 -9.93 10.68
CA ALA A 37 1.23 -8.90 9.66
C ALA A 37 -0.18 -8.91 9.04
N GLU A 38 -0.65 -10.06 8.58
CA GLU A 38 -1.97 -10.19 7.95
C GLU A 38 -2.75 -11.37 8.51
N LEU A 39 -4.05 -11.23 8.78
CA LEU A 39 -4.99 -12.34 9.04
C LEU A 39 -5.89 -12.53 7.82
N TRP A 40 -5.81 -13.68 7.16
CA TRP A 40 -6.56 -13.93 5.92
C TRP A 40 -7.85 -14.71 6.15
N MET A 41 -8.94 -14.15 5.66
CA MET A 41 -10.30 -14.70 5.73
C MET A 41 -10.85 -14.90 4.32
N GLY A 42 -10.88 -16.15 3.86
CA GLY A 42 -11.43 -16.50 2.56
C GLY A 42 -10.86 -17.80 1.99
N THR A 43 -10.92 -17.93 0.66
CA THR A 43 -10.57 -19.16 -0.07
C THR A 43 -9.23 -19.08 -0.79
N HIS A 44 -8.42 -18.05 -0.53
CA HIS A 44 -7.16 -17.85 -1.25
C HIS A 44 -6.14 -18.97 -0.95
N ALA A 45 -5.57 -19.60 -1.97
CA ALA A 45 -4.70 -20.78 -1.87
C ALA A 45 -3.48 -20.62 -0.93
N ARG A 46 -2.86 -19.44 -0.87
CA ARG A 46 -1.73 -19.13 0.04
C ARG A 46 -2.12 -19.05 1.53
N GLY A 47 -3.39 -18.79 1.83
CA GLY A 47 -3.91 -18.67 3.20
C GLY A 47 -5.37 -19.05 3.28
N PRO A 48 -5.72 -20.33 3.01
CA PRO A 48 -7.09 -20.77 3.01
C PRO A 48 -7.62 -20.79 4.44
N SER A 49 -8.77 -20.17 4.68
CA SER A 49 -9.49 -20.36 5.93
C SER A 49 -10.02 -21.79 6.02
N GLN A 50 -10.22 -22.28 7.24
CA GLN A 50 -10.77 -23.60 7.51
C GLN A 50 -12.07 -23.50 8.31
N VAL A 51 -12.98 -24.43 8.05
CA VAL A 51 -14.20 -24.62 8.83
C VAL A 51 -14.01 -25.85 9.72
N LYS A 52 -14.40 -25.75 10.99
CA LYS A 52 -14.47 -26.92 11.88
C LYS A 52 -15.76 -27.70 11.63
N GLU A 53 -15.65 -28.99 11.35
CA GLU A 53 -16.77 -29.91 11.21
C GLU A 53 -16.53 -31.18 12.03
N GLY A 54 -17.21 -31.28 13.18
CA GLY A 54 -16.83 -32.25 14.21
C GLY A 54 -15.40 -31.97 14.69
N GLU A 55 -14.53 -32.98 14.63
CA GLU A 55 -13.10 -32.83 14.91
C GLU A 55 -12.25 -32.49 13.67
N ALA A 56 -12.84 -32.55 12.47
CA ALA A 56 -12.12 -32.26 11.23
C ALA A 56 -12.03 -30.75 10.97
N ARG A 57 -10.94 -30.34 10.30
CA ARG A 57 -10.75 -29.00 9.75
C ARG A 57 -10.71 -29.11 8.24
N ILE A 58 -11.68 -28.49 7.58
CA ILE A 58 -11.85 -28.59 6.12
C ILE A 58 -11.54 -27.20 5.53
N PRO A 59 -10.72 -27.10 4.47
CA PRO A 59 -10.53 -25.84 3.75
C PRO A 59 -11.88 -25.25 3.31
N LEU A 60 -12.07 -23.94 3.47
CA LEU A 60 -13.34 -23.27 3.16
C LEU A 60 -13.74 -23.45 1.69
N ALA A 61 -12.75 -23.49 0.78
CA ALA A 61 -12.99 -23.75 -0.64
C ALA A 61 -13.56 -25.15 -0.90
N ASP A 62 -13.15 -26.16 -0.13
CA ASP A 62 -13.68 -27.52 -0.26
C ASP A 62 -15.06 -27.62 0.39
N TYR A 63 -15.26 -26.95 1.53
CA TYR A 63 -16.57 -26.86 2.18
C TYR A 63 -17.66 -26.31 1.23
N PHE A 64 -17.33 -25.34 0.38
CA PHE A 64 -18.28 -24.80 -0.60
C PHE A 64 -18.67 -25.78 -1.72
N LYS A 65 -17.83 -26.79 -2.03
CA LYS A 65 -18.17 -27.80 -3.04
C LYS A 65 -19.33 -28.67 -2.57
N ASP A 66 -19.33 -29.01 -1.28
CA ASP A 66 -20.37 -29.84 -0.65
C ASP A 66 -21.58 -29.01 -0.17
N HIS A 67 -21.40 -27.70 -0.01
CA HIS A 67 -22.42 -26.75 0.45
C HIS A 67 -22.56 -25.52 -0.46
N PRO A 68 -22.89 -25.67 -1.75
CA PRO A 68 -22.99 -24.55 -2.69
C PRO A 68 -24.14 -23.58 -2.36
N ASP A 69 -25.10 -24.01 -1.53
CA ASP A 69 -26.24 -23.21 -1.08
C ASP A 69 -25.84 -22.04 -0.17
N VAL A 70 -24.69 -22.11 0.48
CA VAL A 70 -24.17 -21.02 1.34
C VAL A 70 -23.56 -19.87 0.53
N LEU A 71 -23.30 -20.09 -0.76
CA LEU A 71 -22.76 -19.09 -1.68
C LEU A 71 -23.87 -18.33 -2.40
N GLY A 72 -23.60 -17.05 -2.67
CA GLY A 72 -24.39 -16.25 -3.59
C GLY A 72 -24.30 -16.81 -5.01
N GLN A 73 -25.35 -16.64 -5.81
CA GLN A 73 -25.40 -17.21 -7.17
C GLN A 73 -24.20 -16.83 -8.04
N HIS A 74 -23.68 -15.60 -7.89
CA HIS A 74 -22.52 -15.10 -8.63
C HIS A 74 -21.18 -15.76 -8.25
N GLU A 75 -21.09 -16.44 -7.10
CA GLU A 75 -19.88 -17.13 -6.65
C GLU A 75 -19.88 -18.62 -6.99
N ARG A 76 -21.05 -19.20 -7.29
CA ARG A 76 -21.20 -20.64 -7.58
C ARG A 76 -20.51 -21.08 -8.87
N ASP A 77 -20.36 -20.17 -9.82
CA ASP A 77 -19.70 -20.43 -11.10
C ASP A 77 -18.18 -20.20 -11.04
N GLY A 78 -17.65 -19.79 -9.88
CA GLY A 78 -16.24 -19.46 -9.65
C GLY A 78 -15.47 -20.50 -8.83
N VAL A 79 -14.17 -20.25 -8.64
CA VAL A 79 -13.25 -21.12 -7.87
C VAL A 79 -13.24 -20.77 -6.37
N GLY A 80 -14.13 -19.89 -5.91
CA GLY A 80 -14.21 -19.43 -4.51
C GLY A 80 -14.83 -18.04 -4.38
N LEU A 81 -14.63 -17.40 -3.22
CA LEU A 81 -15.13 -16.05 -2.96
C LEU A 81 -14.51 -15.03 -3.90
N GLN A 82 -15.29 -14.04 -4.34
CA GLN A 82 -14.81 -12.97 -5.22
C GLN A 82 -14.06 -11.85 -4.48
N PHE A 83 -13.86 -12.01 -3.17
CA PHE A 83 -13.10 -11.09 -2.32
C PHE A 83 -12.21 -11.89 -1.36
N LEU A 84 -11.17 -11.22 -0.86
CA LEU A 84 -10.34 -11.69 0.24
C LEU A 84 -10.41 -10.65 1.35
N LEU A 85 -10.97 -11.03 2.49
CA LEU A 85 -10.97 -10.17 3.66
C LEU A 85 -9.65 -10.36 4.42
N LYS A 86 -9.05 -9.25 4.83
CA LYS A 86 -7.84 -9.25 5.65
C LYS A 86 -7.98 -8.33 6.85
N VAL A 87 -7.30 -8.68 7.94
CA VAL A 87 -6.89 -7.70 8.96
C VAL A 87 -5.39 -7.51 8.83
N LEU A 88 -4.93 -6.26 8.80
CA LEU A 88 -3.51 -5.91 8.73
C LEU A 88 -3.08 -5.29 10.06
N SER A 89 -1.84 -5.58 10.47
CA SER A 89 -1.16 -4.90 11.56
C SER A 89 0.19 -4.42 11.06
N VAL A 90 0.27 -3.12 10.79
CA VAL A 90 1.35 -2.46 10.03
C VAL A 90 2.33 -1.82 11.02
N GLY A 91 3.46 -2.48 11.24
CA GLY A 91 4.56 -1.98 12.08
C GLY A 91 5.64 -1.23 11.29
N LYS A 92 5.75 -1.49 9.99
CA LYS A 92 6.61 -0.76 9.05
C LYS A 92 5.83 -0.46 7.77
N CYS A 93 6.16 0.65 7.12
CA CYS A 93 5.56 1.07 5.86
C CYS A 93 5.64 -0.04 4.78
N LEU A 94 4.57 -0.23 4.03
CA LEU A 94 4.52 -1.15 2.90
C LEU A 94 5.07 -0.49 1.63
N SER A 95 5.35 -1.32 0.61
CA SER A 95 5.76 -0.80 -0.69
C SER A 95 4.75 0.22 -1.25
N LEU A 96 5.25 1.18 -2.02
CA LEU A 96 4.40 2.01 -2.87
C LEU A 96 3.78 1.13 -3.96
N GLN A 97 2.45 1.09 -4.01
CA GLN A 97 1.69 0.16 -4.83
C GLN A 97 0.76 0.88 -5.79
N LEU A 98 0.48 0.21 -6.91
CA LEU A 98 -0.49 0.60 -7.91
C LEU A 98 -1.16 -0.68 -8.43
N HIS A 99 -2.48 -0.67 -8.59
CA HIS A 99 -3.20 -1.82 -9.14
C HIS A 99 -3.74 -1.51 -10.54
N PRO A 100 -3.49 -2.37 -11.55
CA PRO A 100 -3.94 -2.10 -12.91
C PRO A 100 -5.47 -2.14 -13.03
N THR A 101 -6.02 -1.52 -14.09
CA THR A 101 -7.39 -1.84 -14.50
C THR A 101 -7.49 -3.30 -14.95
N ARG A 102 -8.71 -3.80 -15.13
CA ARG A 102 -8.90 -5.20 -15.56
C ARG A 102 -8.31 -5.46 -16.95
N GLU A 103 -8.42 -4.48 -17.84
CA GLU A 103 -7.86 -4.52 -19.19
C GLU A 103 -6.33 -4.58 -19.12
N GLN A 104 -5.72 -3.68 -18.34
CA GLN A 104 -4.27 -3.67 -18.12
C GLN A 104 -3.77 -4.96 -17.45
N ALA A 105 -4.50 -5.48 -16.47
CA ALA A 105 -4.14 -6.73 -15.79
C ALA A 105 -4.08 -7.92 -16.76
N ARG A 106 -5.01 -7.99 -17.73
CA ARG A 106 -4.99 -9.02 -18.78
C ARG A 106 -3.76 -8.90 -19.67
N GLU A 107 -3.42 -7.69 -20.09
CA GLU A 107 -2.24 -7.43 -20.92
C GLU A 107 -0.95 -7.78 -20.18
N LEU A 108 -0.84 -7.33 -18.92
CA LEU A 108 0.32 -7.57 -18.07
C LEU A 108 0.49 -9.05 -17.72
N HIS A 109 -0.60 -9.74 -17.36
CA HIS A 109 -0.58 -11.18 -17.12
C HIS A 109 -0.19 -11.97 -18.37
N ALA A 110 -0.69 -11.58 -19.55
CA ALA A 110 -0.32 -12.23 -20.81
C ALA A 110 1.16 -12.02 -21.16
N ALA A 111 1.73 -10.86 -20.80
CA ALA A 111 3.13 -10.52 -21.06
C ALA A 111 4.11 -11.11 -20.02
N ASP A 112 3.72 -11.17 -18.74
CA ASP A 112 4.59 -11.58 -17.63
C ASP A 112 3.80 -12.18 -16.45
N GLN A 113 3.55 -13.49 -16.53
CA GLN A 113 2.85 -14.24 -15.48
C GLN A 113 3.63 -14.37 -14.17
N THR A 114 4.93 -14.06 -14.17
CA THR A 114 5.76 -14.15 -12.96
C THR A 114 5.45 -12.99 -12.02
N ASN A 115 5.37 -11.77 -12.56
CA ASN A 115 5.09 -10.57 -11.78
C ASN A 115 3.59 -10.24 -11.72
N TYR A 116 2.80 -10.67 -12.70
CA TYR A 116 1.36 -10.50 -12.74
C TYR A 116 0.70 -11.89 -12.76
N PRO A 117 0.47 -12.51 -11.60
CA PRO A 117 0.06 -13.92 -11.52
C PRO A 117 -1.39 -14.18 -11.95
N ASP A 118 -2.20 -13.13 -12.10
CA ASP A 118 -3.58 -13.23 -12.56
C ASP A 118 -3.99 -12.02 -13.41
N ALA A 119 -5.08 -12.19 -14.15
CA ALA A 119 -5.62 -11.21 -15.09
C ALA A 119 -6.73 -10.33 -14.49
N ASN A 120 -6.78 -10.19 -13.16
CA ASN A 120 -7.85 -9.47 -12.47
C ASN A 120 -7.39 -8.08 -12.01
N HIS A 121 -8.35 -7.16 -11.88
CA HIS A 121 -8.10 -5.93 -11.13
C HIS A 121 -8.13 -6.22 -9.62
N LYS A 122 -7.61 -5.28 -8.82
CA LYS A 122 -7.58 -5.40 -7.35
C LYS A 122 -8.01 -4.08 -6.70
N PRO A 123 -9.31 -3.73 -6.73
CA PRO A 123 -9.82 -2.63 -5.93
C PRO A 123 -9.74 -2.99 -4.45
N GLU A 124 -9.40 -2.03 -3.60
CA GLU A 124 -9.25 -2.26 -2.16
C GLU A 124 -10.15 -1.32 -1.36
N LEU A 125 -10.73 -1.82 -0.27
CA LEU A 125 -11.41 -1.03 0.74
C LEU A 125 -10.70 -1.26 2.07
N THR A 126 -10.19 -0.18 2.66
CA THR A 126 -9.48 -0.23 3.93
C THR A 126 -10.34 0.46 4.98
N ILE A 127 -10.57 -0.21 6.10
CA ILE A 127 -11.30 0.31 7.25
C ILE A 127 -10.36 0.29 8.45
N ALA A 128 -10.19 1.44 9.08
CA ALA A 128 -9.29 1.60 10.21
C ALA A 128 -9.89 0.92 11.47
N LEU A 129 -9.17 -0.06 12.03
CA LEU A 129 -9.53 -0.68 13.32
C LEU A 129 -8.92 0.10 14.50
N THR A 130 -7.72 0.63 14.30
CA THR A 130 -7.04 1.60 15.16
C THR A 130 -6.77 2.87 14.36
N ASN A 131 -6.02 3.83 14.91
CA ASN A 131 -5.51 4.92 14.09
C ASN A 131 -4.62 4.34 12.98
N PHE A 132 -4.89 4.75 11.74
CA PHE A 132 -4.23 4.21 10.57
C PHE A 132 -3.71 5.31 9.68
N GLU A 133 -2.49 5.15 9.17
CA GLU A 133 -1.84 6.14 8.34
C GLU A 133 -1.55 5.59 6.95
N ILE A 134 -1.89 6.35 5.92
CA ILE A 134 -1.77 5.95 4.51
C ILE A 134 -1.33 7.11 3.64
N LEU A 135 -0.48 6.82 2.65
CA LEU A 135 -0.30 7.64 1.46
C LEU A 135 -1.27 7.15 0.38
N CYS A 136 -2.12 8.00 -0.19
CA CYS A 136 -3.02 7.59 -1.27
C CYS A 136 -3.40 8.72 -2.23
N GLY A 137 -3.28 8.43 -3.53
CA GLY A 137 -3.62 9.36 -4.60
C GLY A 137 -2.72 10.59 -4.65
N PHE A 138 -2.60 11.22 -5.82
CA PHE A 138 -1.80 12.44 -5.95
C PHE A 138 -2.43 13.62 -5.17
N GLN A 139 -1.59 14.44 -4.56
CA GLN A 139 -1.96 15.73 -3.99
C GLN A 139 -2.35 16.71 -5.11
N MET A 140 -2.94 17.84 -4.71
CA MET A 140 -3.18 18.94 -5.64
C MET A 140 -1.87 19.41 -6.30
N PRO A 141 -1.85 19.73 -7.61
CA PRO A 141 -0.63 20.10 -8.32
C PRO A 141 0.19 21.20 -7.67
N ASP A 142 -0.47 22.25 -7.14
CA ASP A 142 0.20 23.38 -6.49
C ASP A 142 0.94 22.95 -5.21
N LYS A 143 0.36 21.98 -4.49
CA LYS A 143 0.98 21.41 -3.29
C LYS A 143 2.18 20.55 -3.65
N ILE A 144 2.09 19.72 -4.69
CA ILE A 144 3.23 18.96 -5.22
C ILE A 144 4.35 19.92 -5.64
N LEU A 145 4.03 20.95 -6.41
CA LEU A 145 4.99 21.96 -6.85
C LEU A 145 5.67 22.66 -5.67
N SER A 146 4.89 23.06 -4.65
CA SER A 146 5.42 23.65 -3.43
C SER A 146 6.34 22.71 -2.67
N ASN A 147 5.98 21.42 -2.56
CA ASN A 147 6.80 20.42 -1.90
C ASN A 147 8.14 20.28 -2.66
N LEU A 148 8.11 20.09 -3.99
CA LEU A 148 9.30 19.96 -4.83
C LEU A 148 10.23 21.19 -4.74
N ARG A 149 9.66 22.40 -4.84
CA ARG A 149 10.43 23.66 -4.75
C ARG A 149 11.03 23.92 -3.37
N SER A 150 10.55 23.24 -2.32
CA SER A 150 11.07 23.40 -0.97
C SER A 150 12.40 22.66 -0.72
N HIS A 151 12.93 21.96 -1.74
CA HIS A 151 14.19 21.24 -1.69
C HIS A 151 15.07 21.58 -2.90
N GLU A 152 16.22 22.20 -2.67
CA GLU A 152 17.13 22.65 -3.73
C GLU A 152 17.63 21.48 -4.59
N ALA A 153 17.92 20.33 -3.97
CA ALA A 153 18.35 19.12 -4.67
C ALA A 153 17.33 18.65 -5.72
N LEU A 154 16.03 18.77 -5.44
CA LEU A 154 14.97 18.39 -6.39
C LEU A 154 14.78 19.45 -7.48
N VAL A 155 14.94 20.73 -7.15
CA VAL A 155 14.91 21.81 -8.14
C VAL A 155 16.05 21.65 -9.14
N GLU A 156 17.25 21.32 -8.66
CA GLU A 156 18.43 21.04 -9.49
C GLU A 156 18.20 19.82 -10.39
N LEU A 157 17.68 18.72 -9.82
CA LEU A 157 17.38 17.49 -10.55
C LEU A 157 16.34 17.73 -11.66
N ILE A 158 15.19 18.31 -11.31
CA ILE A 158 14.02 18.44 -12.21
C ILE A 158 14.23 19.59 -13.21
N GLY A 159 14.89 20.65 -12.78
CA GLY A 159 15.10 21.87 -13.55
C GLY A 159 13.94 22.86 -13.45
N GLU A 160 14.30 24.14 -13.25
CA GLU A 160 13.35 25.24 -13.05
C GLU A 160 12.35 25.39 -14.20
N LYS A 161 12.75 25.08 -15.43
CA LYS A 161 11.88 25.12 -16.60
C LYS A 161 10.72 24.11 -16.50
N ALA A 162 10.99 22.89 -16.06
CA ALA A 162 9.98 21.85 -15.93
C ALA A 162 9.00 22.17 -14.78
N LEU A 163 9.53 22.62 -13.63
CA LEU A 163 8.72 23.06 -12.49
C LEU A 163 7.85 24.27 -12.83
N SER A 164 8.39 25.25 -13.55
CA SER A 164 7.63 26.41 -14.02
C SER A 164 6.54 26.02 -15.02
N SER A 165 6.84 25.12 -15.96
CA SER A 165 5.85 24.61 -16.91
C SER A 165 4.71 23.88 -16.20
N PHE A 166 5.01 23.10 -15.16
CA PHE A 166 4.01 22.38 -14.38
C PHE A 166 3.08 23.35 -13.61
N GLY A 167 3.64 24.42 -13.03
CA GLY A 167 2.86 25.41 -12.29
C GLY A 167 2.09 26.43 -13.13
N ALA A 168 2.57 26.75 -14.34
CA ALA A 168 1.98 27.82 -15.15
C ALA A 168 0.79 27.38 -16.02
N THR A 169 0.70 26.09 -16.38
CA THR A 169 -0.38 25.63 -17.25
C THR A 169 -1.73 25.58 -16.51
N THR A 170 -2.78 26.00 -17.22
CA THR A 170 -4.17 25.88 -16.76
C THR A 170 -4.90 24.73 -17.45
N ASP A 171 -4.29 24.13 -18.49
CA ASP A 171 -4.83 22.97 -19.16
C ASP A 171 -4.54 21.70 -18.35
N GLU A 172 -5.58 20.90 -18.07
CA GLU A 172 -5.45 19.69 -17.26
C GLU A 172 -4.61 18.61 -17.94
N GLY A 173 -4.68 18.50 -19.28
CA GLY A 173 -3.93 17.51 -20.05
C GLY A 173 -2.42 17.81 -20.04
N GLU A 174 -2.05 19.06 -20.28
CA GLU A 174 -0.67 19.54 -20.17
C GLU A 174 -0.13 19.38 -18.74
N LYS A 175 -0.94 19.73 -17.73
CA LYS A 175 -0.56 19.59 -16.32
C LYS A 175 -0.28 18.15 -15.95
N LYS A 176 -1.15 17.23 -16.37
CA LYS A 176 -0.98 15.78 -16.18
C LYS A 176 0.27 15.27 -16.91
N GLY A 177 0.52 15.76 -18.13
CA GLY A 177 1.73 15.44 -18.89
C GLY A 177 3.01 15.90 -18.18
N ALA A 178 3.03 17.14 -17.67
CA ALA A 178 4.14 17.68 -16.91
C ALA A 178 4.39 16.91 -15.60
N LEU A 179 3.34 16.62 -14.83
CA LEU A 179 3.46 15.80 -13.62
C LEU A 179 4.00 14.41 -13.94
N LYS A 180 3.49 13.77 -14.99
CA LYS A 180 3.99 12.47 -15.44
C LYS A 180 5.49 12.52 -15.74
N ASN A 181 5.95 13.53 -16.46
CA ASN A 181 7.37 13.67 -16.78
C ASN A 181 8.23 13.85 -15.54
N ILE A 182 7.82 14.72 -14.60
CA ILE A 182 8.53 14.93 -13.33
C ILE A 182 8.57 13.65 -12.50
N PHE A 183 7.42 12.97 -12.36
CA PHE A 183 7.32 11.72 -11.62
C PHE A 183 8.18 10.63 -12.25
N THR A 184 8.13 10.47 -13.58
CA THR A 184 9.00 9.53 -14.31
C THR A 184 10.46 9.84 -14.07
N GLN A 185 10.87 11.10 -14.21
CA GLN A 185 12.27 11.50 -14.02
C GLN A 185 12.81 11.08 -12.64
N ILE A 186 12.02 11.27 -11.58
CA ILE A 186 12.41 10.88 -10.22
C ILE A 186 12.44 9.37 -10.04
N TRP A 187 11.42 8.65 -10.51
CA TRP A 187 11.36 7.18 -10.33
C TRP A 187 12.29 6.39 -11.26
N THR A 188 12.93 7.05 -12.24
CA THR A 188 13.92 6.44 -13.13
C THR A 188 15.35 6.89 -12.84
N ILE A 189 15.61 7.51 -11.68
CA ILE A 189 16.97 7.85 -11.25
C ILE A 189 17.80 6.56 -11.16
N PRO A 190 19.04 6.54 -11.66
CA PRO A 190 19.92 5.39 -11.51
C PRO A 190 20.15 5.04 -10.03
N PRO A 191 20.11 3.75 -9.63
CA PRO A 191 20.26 3.35 -8.23
C PRO A 191 21.48 3.96 -7.51
N GLU A 192 22.60 4.10 -8.22
CA GLU A 192 23.84 4.70 -7.71
C GLU A 192 23.75 6.20 -7.40
N GLU A 193 22.78 6.92 -7.97
CA GLU A 193 22.56 8.35 -7.73
C GLU A 193 21.58 8.62 -6.58
N ILE A 194 20.73 7.64 -6.23
CA ILE A 194 19.67 7.79 -5.22
C ILE A 194 20.26 8.16 -3.86
N GLY A 195 21.30 7.46 -3.42
CA GLY A 195 21.94 7.73 -2.12
C GLY A 195 22.49 9.16 -2.01
N THR A 196 23.07 9.69 -3.10
CA THR A 196 23.59 11.06 -3.15
C THR A 196 22.45 12.08 -3.07
N LEU A 197 21.38 11.89 -3.85
CA LEU A 197 20.20 12.75 -3.82
C LEU A 197 19.56 12.77 -2.43
N LEU A 198 19.31 11.60 -1.85
CA LEU A 198 18.66 11.48 -0.54
C LEU A 198 19.53 12.05 0.57
N THR A 199 20.85 11.87 0.51
CA THR A 199 21.76 12.48 1.49
C THR A 199 21.67 14.01 1.48
N LYS A 200 21.67 14.63 0.30
CA LYS A 200 21.52 16.09 0.16
C LYS A 200 20.15 16.53 0.69
N LEU A 201 19.08 15.86 0.26
CA LEU A 201 17.71 16.17 0.64
C LEU A 201 17.46 16.03 2.15
N LEU A 202 17.92 14.95 2.77
CA LEU A 202 17.77 14.71 4.21
C LEU A 202 18.61 15.70 5.03
N SER A 203 19.80 16.07 4.55
CA SER A 203 20.62 17.12 5.18
C SER A 203 19.91 18.47 5.16
N ASP A 204 19.32 18.84 4.01
CA ASP A 204 18.55 20.08 3.88
C ASP A 204 17.35 20.09 4.83
N ILE A 205 16.59 18.98 4.91
CA ILE A 205 15.47 18.84 5.85
C ILE A 205 15.95 18.94 7.30
N PHE A 206 17.07 18.31 7.62
CA PHE A 206 17.60 18.28 8.98
C PHE A 206 17.89 19.70 9.49
N LEU A 207 18.40 20.57 8.61
CA LEU A 207 18.77 21.95 8.89
C LEU A 207 17.59 22.95 8.91
N LYS A 208 16.38 22.56 8.48
CA LYS A 208 15.20 23.43 8.55
C LYS A 208 14.83 23.74 10.00
N GLU A 209 14.61 25.01 10.32
CA GLU A 209 14.09 25.44 11.64
C GLU A 209 12.67 24.91 11.89
N GLN A 210 11.85 24.88 10.84
CA GLN A 210 10.50 24.33 10.86
C GLN A 210 10.34 23.32 9.74
N ARG A 211 10.15 22.06 10.12
CA ARG A 211 9.86 20.96 9.19
C ARG A 211 8.36 20.89 8.93
N SER A 212 8.01 20.68 7.66
CA SER A 212 6.63 20.38 7.27
C SER A 212 6.27 18.94 7.62
N GLN A 213 4.98 18.60 7.58
CA GLN A 213 4.53 17.21 7.73
C GLN A 213 5.16 16.29 6.66
N THR A 214 5.36 16.80 5.44
CA THR A 214 6.03 16.06 4.37
C THR A 214 7.50 15.80 4.68
N ASP A 215 8.20 16.77 5.28
CA ASP A 215 9.59 16.62 5.71
C ASP A 215 9.73 15.54 6.79
N GLU A 216 8.85 15.53 7.79
CA GLU A 216 8.87 14.53 8.86
C GLU A 216 8.57 13.11 8.34
N LEU A 217 7.64 12.98 7.37
CA LEU A 217 7.37 11.71 6.72
C LEU A 217 8.58 11.18 5.95
N ILE A 218 9.26 12.04 5.20
CA ILE A 218 10.48 11.69 4.47
C ILE A 218 11.56 11.21 5.45
N MET A 219 11.78 11.94 6.55
CA MET A 219 12.75 11.56 7.58
C MET A 219 12.42 10.18 8.18
N GLY A 220 11.17 9.97 8.62
CA GLY A 220 10.75 8.70 9.21
C GLY A 220 10.84 7.51 8.25
N LEU A 221 10.48 7.70 6.97
CA LEU A 221 10.65 6.66 5.95
C LEU A 221 12.14 6.35 5.71
N SER A 222 13.01 7.36 5.75
CA SER A 222 14.45 7.18 5.53
C SER A 222 15.14 6.33 6.59
N GLU A 223 14.63 6.32 7.82
CA GLU A 223 15.13 5.45 8.89
C GLU A 223 14.83 3.97 8.63
N HIS A 224 13.76 3.67 7.89
CA HIS A 224 13.33 2.30 7.61
C HIS A 224 13.81 1.77 6.25
N PHE A 225 14.00 2.65 5.26
CA PHE A 225 14.31 2.27 3.87
C PHE A 225 15.47 3.09 3.31
N PRO A 226 16.67 3.03 3.90
CA PRO A 226 17.81 3.82 3.42
C PRO A 226 18.05 3.56 1.93
N GLU A 227 18.29 4.65 1.18
CA GLU A 227 18.52 4.62 -0.26
C GLU A 227 17.32 4.17 -1.13
N ASP A 228 16.10 4.16 -0.58
CA ASP A 228 14.88 3.84 -1.34
C ASP A 228 14.22 5.11 -1.92
N ILE A 229 14.00 5.14 -3.24
CA ILE A 229 13.37 6.27 -3.92
C ILE A 229 11.92 6.53 -3.45
N GLY A 230 11.24 5.50 -2.93
CA GLY A 230 9.90 5.55 -2.38
C GLY A 230 9.77 6.49 -1.17
N ILE A 231 10.88 6.85 -0.52
CA ILE A 231 10.93 7.89 0.52
C ILE A 231 10.38 9.23 -0.01
N LEU A 232 10.47 9.49 -1.31
CA LEU A 232 9.98 10.72 -1.94
C LEU A 232 8.47 10.71 -2.21
N ALA A 233 7.77 9.59 -2.00
CA ALA A 233 6.31 9.49 -2.22
C ALA A 233 5.47 10.54 -1.46
N PRO A 234 5.79 10.95 -0.21
CA PRO A 234 5.07 12.01 0.51
C PRO A 234 5.09 13.39 -0.17
N LEU A 235 6.01 13.63 -1.11
CA LEU A 235 6.02 14.87 -1.92
C LEU A 235 4.85 14.91 -2.90
N PHE A 236 4.37 13.72 -3.31
CA PHE A 236 3.39 13.54 -4.38
C PHE A 236 2.02 13.10 -3.87
N LEU A 237 1.96 12.29 -2.81
CA LEU A 237 0.74 11.58 -2.42
C LEU A 237 0.07 12.15 -1.18
N ASN A 238 -1.25 12.14 -1.12
CA ASN A 238 -1.96 12.63 0.07
C ASN A 238 -1.60 11.75 1.27
N TYR A 239 -1.16 12.37 2.36
CA TYR A 239 -1.03 11.71 3.63
C TYR A 239 -2.33 11.83 4.41
N VAL A 240 -2.96 10.70 4.70
CA VAL A 240 -4.26 10.62 5.34
C VAL A 240 -4.13 9.82 6.63
N LYS A 241 -4.69 10.36 7.70
CA LYS A 241 -4.88 9.65 8.97
C LYS A 241 -6.35 9.26 9.08
N LEU A 242 -6.61 7.97 9.24
CA LEU A 242 -7.93 7.42 9.46
C LEU A 242 -8.09 7.07 10.95
N GLU A 243 -9.12 7.63 11.58
CA GLU A 243 -9.54 7.23 12.91
C GLU A 243 -10.32 5.91 12.86
N PRO A 244 -10.43 5.16 13.98
CA PRO A 244 -11.21 3.92 14.03
C PRO A 244 -12.61 4.07 13.44
N GLY A 245 -12.96 3.18 12.51
CA GLY A 245 -14.23 3.18 11.78
C GLY A 245 -14.25 4.04 10.51
N GLN A 246 -13.26 4.91 10.28
CA GLN A 246 -13.10 5.59 9.00
C GLN A 246 -12.56 4.63 7.94
N ALA A 247 -12.84 4.93 6.67
CA ALA A 247 -12.50 4.07 5.57
C ALA A 247 -12.01 4.85 4.34
N THR A 248 -11.21 4.19 3.52
CA THR A 248 -10.80 4.68 2.20
C THR A 248 -10.96 3.56 1.15
N PHE A 249 -11.32 3.95 -0.06
CA PHE A 249 -11.39 3.06 -1.22
C PHE A 249 -10.25 3.41 -2.16
N LEU A 250 -9.55 2.39 -2.66
CA LEU A 250 -8.43 2.52 -3.58
C LEU A 250 -8.82 1.87 -4.91
N GLY A 251 -9.03 2.73 -5.90
CA GLY A 251 -9.37 2.33 -7.25
C GLY A 251 -8.17 1.82 -8.04
N PRO A 252 -8.41 1.26 -9.24
CA PRO A 252 -7.33 0.99 -10.19
C PRO A 252 -6.56 2.28 -10.53
N ASN A 253 -5.25 2.14 -10.71
CA ASN A 253 -4.31 3.21 -11.04
C ASN A 253 -4.24 4.35 -10.00
N GLU A 254 -4.58 4.07 -8.73
CA GLU A 254 -4.36 4.99 -7.62
C GLU A 254 -3.13 4.57 -6.79
N PRO A 255 -2.03 5.34 -6.81
CA PRO A 255 -0.83 5.00 -6.05
C PRO A 255 -1.08 5.13 -4.55
N HIS A 256 -0.66 4.14 -3.77
CA HIS A 256 -0.86 4.14 -2.33
C HIS A 256 0.20 3.32 -1.57
N SER A 257 0.36 3.62 -0.28
CA SER A 257 1.19 2.84 0.66
C SER A 257 0.64 2.97 2.08
N TYR A 258 0.53 1.83 2.78
CA TYR A 258 0.13 1.76 4.18
C TYR A 258 1.34 2.04 5.06
N LEU A 259 1.27 3.09 5.88
CA LEU A 259 2.41 3.56 6.67
C LEU A 259 2.45 2.92 8.07
N SER A 260 1.32 2.91 8.78
CA SER A 260 1.22 2.37 10.14
C SER A 260 -0.23 2.10 10.56
N GLY A 261 -0.41 1.21 11.55
CA GLY A 261 -1.67 0.96 12.23
C GLY A 261 -1.82 -0.48 12.71
N GLY A 262 -2.97 -0.82 13.29
CA GLY A 262 -3.28 -2.16 13.79
C GLY A 262 -2.47 -2.57 15.03
N GLU A 263 -2.09 -1.60 15.85
CA GLU A 263 -1.67 -1.79 17.26
C GLU A 263 -2.77 -2.30 18.19
#